data_AF-A0AB33KRS5-F1
#
_entry.id   AF-A0AB33KRS5-F1
#
_cell.length_a   1.000
_cell.length_b   1.000
_cell.length_c   1.000
_cell.angle_alpha   90.00
_cell.angle_beta   90.00
_cell.angle_gamma   90.00
#
_symmetry.space_group_name_H-M   'P 1'
#
loop_
_entity.id
_entity.type
_entity.pdbx_description
1 polymer ?
#
loop_
_entity_poly.entity_id
_entity_poly.type
_entity_poly.pdbx_seq_one_letter_code
_entity_poly.pdbx_strand_id
1 'polypeptide(L)'
;MAQLDEEWPWLEDRPVFTTCGERGGNVTVVPVGAVLKPFTGRFWLYVVGFVVSVTLVVVGTWLAISRPHGASPGGSWWWLALALPATGFALLWFAGIYVEGMHRIMRERPRNLLLLAGLLGGSALGLAVPAALGSAEGFVPAALLSAFSCAVTGLCATRGVRRARKDVTRILRLRATGTAHTGAIAALPDPKAWSSGGDVPIRYRDSSTGAECTVTVRVNTWAHRIPVPGTPVIVRTDEDGDLLVELDPDHPVEYFSDSRRYERDTSGGGSM
;
A
#
# COMPACT_ATOMS: atom_id res chain seq x y z
N MET A 1 22.80 3.92 21.25
CA MET A 1 22.62 3.62 19.82
C MET A 1 22.47 2.13 19.66
N ALA A 2 21.23 1.63 19.60
CA ALA A 2 20.93 0.23 19.32
C ALA A 2 20.31 0.18 17.92
N GLN A 3 20.99 -0.52 17.01
CA GLN A 3 20.54 -0.78 15.65
C GLN A 3 19.52 -1.92 15.65
N LEU A 4 18.40 -1.65 14.97
CA LEU A 4 17.76 -2.56 14.02
C LEU A 4 17.27 -3.92 14.56
N ASP A 5 16.19 -3.90 15.34
CA ASP A 5 15.15 -4.90 15.14
C ASP A 5 14.29 -4.42 13.97
N GLU A 6 14.58 -5.04 12.83
CA GLU A 6 14.31 -4.59 11.46
C GLU A 6 12.96 -5.12 10.94
N GLU A 7 11.99 -5.34 11.82
CA GLU A 7 10.59 -5.55 11.46
C GLU A 7 9.84 -4.24 11.69
N TRP A 8 9.48 -3.58 10.59
CA TRP A 8 8.62 -2.39 10.65
C TRP A 8 7.39 -2.71 11.50
N PRO A 9 7.03 -1.90 12.51
CA PRO A 9 5.89 -2.15 13.38
C PRO A 9 4.61 -1.76 12.63
N TRP A 10 4.26 -2.50 11.58
CA TRP A 10 2.99 -2.32 10.84
C TRP A 10 1.76 -2.65 11.69
N LEU A 11 1.95 -2.90 12.99
CA LEU A 11 0.93 -3.18 13.99
C LEU A 11 1.36 -2.72 15.40
N GLU A 12 2.09 -1.61 15.55
CA GLU A 12 1.92 -0.91 16.82
C GLU A 12 0.48 -0.39 16.85
N ASP A 13 -0.34 -1.08 17.64
CA ASP A 13 -1.77 -0.90 17.90
C ASP A 13 -2.14 0.51 18.47
N ARG A 14 -1.45 1.55 18.04
CA ARG A 14 -1.73 2.93 18.43
C ARG A 14 -2.76 3.52 17.46
N PRO A 15 -3.73 4.29 17.96
CA PRO A 15 -4.70 4.95 17.10
C PRO A 15 -4.01 5.96 16.18
N VAL A 16 -4.33 5.90 14.89
CA VAL A 16 -3.78 6.79 13.87
C VAL A 16 -4.88 7.69 13.32
N PHE A 17 -4.64 9.00 13.28
CA PHE A 17 -5.58 9.96 12.73
C PHE A 17 -5.27 10.27 11.27
N THR A 18 -6.30 10.33 10.44
CA THR A 18 -6.18 10.67 9.01
C THR A 18 -7.15 11.80 8.65
N THR A 19 -6.66 12.78 7.90
CA THR A 19 -7.47 13.95 7.48
C THR A 19 -8.26 13.70 6.20
N CYS A 20 -7.89 12.68 5.41
CA CYS A 20 -8.48 12.41 4.09
C CYS A 20 -9.45 11.21 4.09
N GLY A 21 -9.93 10.78 5.26
CA GLY A 21 -10.90 9.69 5.39
C GLY A 21 -10.38 8.31 4.98
N GLU A 22 -9.06 8.12 4.99
CA GLU A 22 -8.44 6.85 4.60
C GLU A 22 -8.78 5.74 5.60
N ARG A 23 -9.01 4.52 5.09
CA ARG A 23 -9.46 3.37 5.89
C ARG A 23 -8.56 2.14 5.73
N GLY A 24 -8.40 1.39 6.81
CA GLY A 24 -7.72 0.10 6.85
C GLY A 24 -6.32 0.14 6.22
N GLY A 25 -6.02 -0.81 5.33
CA GLY A 25 -4.72 -0.91 4.65
C GLY A 25 -4.34 0.25 3.72
N ASN A 26 -5.16 1.31 3.62
CA ASN A 26 -4.81 2.57 2.96
C ASN A 26 -4.24 3.62 3.92
N VAL A 27 -4.23 3.39 5.24
CA VAL A 27 -3.68 4.34 6.21
C VAL A 27 -2.16 4.34 6.10
N THR A 28 -1.55 5.54 5.96
CA THR A 28 -0.10 5.69 6.08
C THR A 28 0.27 5.84 7.55
N VAL A 29 1.15 4.96 8.04
CA VAL A 29 1.72 5.07 9.39
C VAL A 29 3.20 5.42 9.26
N VAL A 30 3.61 6.51 9.90
CA VAL A 30 5.01 6.96 9.92
C VAL A 30 5.50 6.97 11.37
N PRO A 31 6.45 6.10 11.75
CA PRO A 31 7.02 6.13 13.09
C PRO A 31 7.67 7.48 13.41
N VAL A 32 7.72 7.85 14.69
CA VAL A 32 8.44 9.05 15.13
C VAL A 32 9.94 8.85 14.85
N GLY A 33 10.59 9.84 14.22
CA GLY A 33 12.00 9.75 13.83
C GLY A 33 12.28 8.97 12.53
N ALA A 34 11.25 8.48 11.83
CA ALA A 34 11.44 7.81 10.56
C ALA A 34 11.97 8.79 9.48
N VAL A 35 13.03 8.39 8.78
CA VAL A 35 13.55 9.13 7.62
C VAL A 35 13.09 8.44 6.34
N LEU A 36 12.38 9.17 5.48
CA LEU A 36 11.99 8.65 4.19
C LEU A 36 13.22 8.54 3.27
N LYS A 37 13.79 7.33 3.17
CA LYS A 37 14.84 7.07 2.18
C LYS A 37 14.25 7.23 0.76
N PRO A 38 14.86 8.02 -0.13
CA PRO A 38 14.39 8.17 -1.50
C PRO A 38 14.37 6.80 -2.20
N PHE A 39 13.49 6.62 -3.17
CA PHE A 39 13.65 5.47 -4.07
C PHE A 39 14.95 5.65 -4.83
N THR A 40 15.89 4.74 -4.63
CA THR A 40 17.11 4.68 -5.41
C THR A 40 16.77 4.45 -6.88
N GLY A 41 17.55 4.99 -7.82
CA GLY A 41 17.41 4.68 -9.26
C GLY A 41 17.37 3.17 -9.55
N ARG A 42 18.05 2.38 -8.71
CA ARG A 42 17.98 0.91 -8.69
C ARG A 42 16.56 0.35 -8.58
N PHE A 43 15.69 0.96 -7.77
CA PHE A 43 14.30 0.51 -7.61
C PHE A 43 13.52 0.65 -8.92
N TRP A 44 13.66 1.79 -9.58
CA TRP A 44 13.05 2.02 -10.89
C TRP A 44 13.61 1.09 -11.96
N LEU A 45 14.91 0.79 -11.89
CA LEU A 45 15.54 -0.21 -12.74
C LEU A 45 14.92 -1.60 -12.51
N TYR A 46 14.66 -2.00 -11.26
CA TYR A 46 13.96 -3.27 -10.99
C TYR A 46 12.54 -3.29 -11.57
N VAL A 47 11.78 -2.20 -11.41
CA VAL A 47 10.41 -2.08 -11.96
C VAL A 47 10.39 -2.15 -13.48
N VAL A 48 11.25 -1.38 -14.15
CA VAL A 48 11.34 -1.37 -15.62
C VAL A 48 11.81 -2.72 -16.14
N GLY A 49 12.84 -3.30 -15.52
CA GLY A 49 13.35 -4.62 -15.86
C GLY A 49 12.28 -5.70 -15.75
N PHE A 50 11.47 -5.68 -14.69
CA PHE A 50 10.34 -6.59 -14.51
C PHE A 50 9.32 -6.47 -15.64
N VAL A 51 8.86 -5.26 -15.94
CA VAL A 51 7.85 -5.02 -17.00
C VAL A 51 8.36 -5.48 -18.36
N VAL A 52 9.57 -5.08 -18.73
CA VAL A 52 10.19 -5.48 -20.01
C VAL A 52 10.31 -7.00 -20.10
N SER A 53 10.74 -7.66 -19.02
CA SER A 53 10.90 -9.11 -18.98
C SER A 53 9.56 -9.84 -19.15
N VAL A 54 8.51 -9.41 -18.44
CA VAL A 54 7.16 -9.98 -18.58
C VAL A 54 6.61 -9.78 -20.00
N THR A 55 6.78 -8.58 -20.57
CA THR A 55 6.34 -8.29 -21.94
C THR A 55 7.06 -9.18 -22.97
N LEU A 56 8.37 -9.36 -22.83
CA LEU A 56 9.15 -10.24 -23.71
C LEU A 56 8.67 -11.69 -23.64
N VAL A 57 8.32 -12.19 -22.45
CA VAL A 57 7.78 -13.56 -22.33
C VAL A 57 6.42 -13.67 -23.00
N VAL A 58 5.51 -12.72 -22.76
CA VAL A 58 4.16 -12.75 -23.35
C VAL A 58 4.22 -12.66 -24.88
N VAL A 59 5.00 -11.71 -25.41
CA VAL A 59 5.16 -11.51 -26.86
C VAL A 59 5.89 -12.68 -27.50
N GLY A 60 6.98 -13.18 -26.89
CA GLY A 60 7.72 -14.33 -27.38
C GLY A 60 6.87 -15.60 -27.42
N THR A 61 6.04 -15.82 -26.40
CA THR A 61 5.09 -16.94 -26.35
C THR A 61 4.02 -16.79 -27.42
N TRP A 62 3.44 -15.60 -27.58
CA TRP A 62 2.46 -15.33 -28.63
C TRP A 62 3.03 -15.60 -30.02
N LEU A 63 4.22 -15.07 -30.33
CA LEU A 63 4.89 -15.27 -31.63
C LEU A 63 5.29 -16.73 -31.88
N ALA A 64 5.60 -17.50 -30.83
CA ALA A 64 5.85 -18.92 -30.95
C ALA A 64 4.59 -19.70 -31.36
N ILE A 65 3.41 -19.24 -30.92
CA ILE A 65 2.11 -19.90 -31.14
C ILE A 65 1.44 -19.43 -32.44
N SER A 66 1.51 -18.14 -32.80
CA SER A 66 0.86 -17.54 -33.98
C SER A 66 1.49 -17.90 -35.33
N ARG A 67 2.07 -19.10 -35.47
CA ARG A 67 2.72 -19.51 -36.72
C ARG A 67 1.72 -19.48 -37.89
N PRO A 68 2.07 -18.85 -39.03
CA PRO A 68 1.32 -19.04 -40.26
C PRO A 68 1.43 -20.51 -40.70
N HIS A 69 0.32 -21.09 -41.15
CA HIS A 69 0.28 -22.47 -41.61
C HIS A 69 1.29 -22.66 -42.76
N GLY A 70 2.31 -23.51 -42.56
CA GLY A 70 3.35 -23.80 -43.56
C GLY A 70 4.77 -23.30 -43.23
N ALA A 71 4.98 -22.58 -42.12
CA ALA A 71 6.33 -22.16 -41.71
C ALA A 71 7.16 -23.33 -41.15
N SER A 72 8.47 -23.36 -41.45
CA SER A 72 9.37 -24.45 -41.01
C SER A 72 9.46 -24.54 -39.47
N PRO A 73 9.50 -25.76 -38.89
CA PRO A 73 9.52 -25.97 -37.43
C PRO A 73 10.70 -25.31 -36.71
N GLY A 74 11.82 -25.09 -37.40
CA GLY A 74 13.05 -24.50 -36.88
C GLY A 74 13.03 -22.97 -36.74
N GLY A 75 11.98 -22.29 -37.23
CA GLY A 75 11.92 -20.83 -37.24
C GLY A 75 11.39 -20.18 -35.96
N SER A 76 10.85 -20.91 -34.97
CA SER A 76 10.23 -20.29 -33.78
C SER A 76 10.78 -20.75 -32.43
N TRP A 77 11.69 -21.73 -32.39
CA TRP A 77 12.26 -22.21 -31.12
C TRP A 77 13.14 -21.14 -30.45
N TRP A 78 13.71 -20.21 -31.24
CA TRP A 78 14.52 -19.11 -30.71
C TRP A 78 13.70 -18.12 -29.86
N TRP A 79 12.40 -17.97 -30.13
CA TRP A 79 11.51 -17.20 -29.26
C TRP A 79 11.34 -17.84 -27.88
N LEU A 80 11.33 -19.17 -27.80
CA LEU A 80 11.32 -19.90 -26.52
C LEU A 80 12.66 -19.80 -25.80
N ALA A 81 13.76 -19.86 -26.56
CA ALA A 81 15.10 -19.64 -26.02
C ALA A 81 15.28 -18.22 -25.46
N LEU A 82 14.54 -17.21 -25.94
CA LEU A 82 14.50 -15.86 -25.37
C LEU A 82 13.52 -15.72 -24.20
N ALA A 83 12.40 -16.44 -24.22
CA ALA A 83 11.39 -16.41 -23.17
C ALA A 83 11.89 -17.02 -21.84
N LEU A 84 12.71 -18.08 -21.91
CA LEU A 84 13.27 -18.74 -20.73
C LEU A 84 14.16 -17.81 -19.87
N PRO A 85 15.19 -17.14 -20.42
CA PRO A 85 15.96 -16.13 -19.71
C PRO A 85 15.11 -14.97 -19.22
N ALA A 86 14.18 -14.48 -20.05
CA ALA A 86 13.28 -13.38 -19.66
C ALA A 86 12.40 -13.75 -18.45
N THR A 87 11.97 -15.00 -18.33
CA THR A 87 11.26 -15.52 -17.16
C THR A 87 12.13 -15.46 -15.90
N GLY A 88 13.37 -15.94 -15.99
CA GLY A 88 14.34 -15.88 -14.89
C GLY A 88 14.64 -14.44 -14.46
N PHE A 89 14.82 -13.53 -15.43
CA PHE A 89 14.99 -12.11 -15.16
C PHE A 89 13.75 -11.50 -14.51
N ALA A 90 12.52 -11.83 -14.95
CA ALA A 90 11.30 -11.33 -14.31
C ALA A 90 11.24 -11.71 -12.83
N LEU A 91 11.59 -12.95 -12.47
CA LEU A 91 11.65 -13.37 -11.06
C LEU A 91 12.72 -12.61 -10.28
N LEU A 92 13.92 -12.45 -10.84
CA LEU A 92 15.01 -11.68 -10.23
C LEU A 92 14.59 -10.22 -10.00
N TRP A 93 14.00 -9.59 -11.01
CA TRP A 93 13.52 -8.21 -10.94
C TRP A 93 12.42 -8.07 -9.89
N PHE A 94 11.46 -9.01 -9.85
CA PHE A 94 10.40 -9.02 -8.84
C PHE A 94 10.95 -9.19 -7.42
N ALA A 95 11.91 -10.08 -7.21
CA ALA A 95 12.59 -10.23 -5.93
C ALA A 95 13.31 -8.94 -5.51
N GLY A 96 13.96 -8.24 -6.45
CA GLY A 96 14.56 -6.92 -6.20
C GLY A 96 13.52 -5.85 -5.81
N ILE A 97 12.37 -5.82 -6.47
CA ILE A 97 11.25 -4.94 -6.10
C ILE A 97 10.74 -5.29 -4.69
N TYR A 98 10.65 -6.58 -4.36
CA TYR A 98 10.18 -7.05 -3.06
C TYR A 98 11.15 -6.64 -1.94
N VAL A 99 12.43 -7.00 -2.04
CA VAL A 99 13.43 -6.71 -1.00
C VAL A 99 13.59 -5.20 -0.78
N GLU A 100 13.73 -4.43 -1.86
CA GLU A 100 13.98 -2.98 -1.79
C GLU A 100 12.71 -2.16 -1.52
N GLY A 101 11.57 -2.65 -2.00
CA GLY A 101 10.28 -1.96 -1.96
C GLY A 101 9.49 -2.24 -0.68
N MET A 102 9.45 -3.48 -0.19
CA MET A 102 8.58 -3.87 0.92
C MET A 102 8.86 -3.10 2.21
N HIS A 103 10.13 -2.88 2.53
CA HIS A 103 10.55 -2.08 3.68
C HIS A 103 10.23 -0.58 3.52
N ARG A 104 9.85 -0.12 2.33
CA ARG A 104 9.61 1.29 2.01
C ARG A 104 8.15 1.60 1.66
N ILE A 105 7.34 0.58 1.43
CA ILE A 105 5.93 0.69 1.09
C ILE A 105 5.16 0.74 2.42
N MET A 106 5.02 1.95 2.98
CA MET A 106 4.39 2.27 4.27
C MET A 106 2.86 2.01 4.33
N ARG A 107 2.31 1.18 3.43
CA ARG A 107 0.87 0.84 3.35
C ARG A 107 0.70 -0.63 2.95
N GLU A 108 -0.24 -1.32 3.61
CA GLU A 108 -0.52 -2.74 3.36
C GLU A 108 -1.15 -3.02 1.99
N ARG A 109 -2.06 -2.15 1.53
CA ARG A 109 -2.76 -2.37 0.25
C ARG A 109 -1.81 -2.41 -0.96
N PRO A 110 -0.90 -1.44 -1.18
CA PRO A 110 0.06 -1.54 -2.27
C PRO A 110 1.03 -2.72 -2.12
N ARG A 111 1.37 -3.12 -0.89
CA ARG A 111 2.11 -4.36 -0.62
C ARG A 111 1.35 -5.59 -1.13
N ASN A 112 0.08 -5.75 -0.76
CA ASN A 112 -0.75 -6.90 -1.15
C ASN A 112 -1.00 -6.91 -2.67
N LEU A 113 -1.19 -5.75 -3.30
CA LEU A 113 -1.28 -5.63 -4.76
C LEU A 113 0.03 -6.04 -5.43
N LEU A 114 1.18 -5.68 -4.87
CA LEU A 114 2.47 -6.08 -5.44
C LEU A 114 2.68 -7.60 -5.38
N LEU A 115 2.32 -8.22 -4.25
CA LEU A 115 2.33 -9.67 -4.08
C LEU A 115 1.37 -10.36 -5.07
N LEU A 116 0.17 -9.83 -5.24
CA LEU A 116 -0.81 -10.33 -6.20
C LEU A 116 -0.30 -10.20 -7.65
N ALA A 117 0.35 -9.09 -8.00
CA ALA A 117 0.96 -8.91 -9.30
C ALA A 117 2.06 -9.97 -9.55
N GLY A 118 2.89 -10.27 -8.54
CA GLY A 118 3.87 -11.36 -8.63
C GLY A 118 3.24 -12.73 -8.86
N LEU A 119 2.18 -13.06 -8.11
CA LEU A 119 1.43 -14.32 -8.26
C LEU A 119 0.77 -14.45 -9.64
N LEU A 120 0.18 -13.37 -10.15
CA LEU A 120 -0.41 -13.33 -11.49
C LEU A 120 0.68 -13.43 -12.57
N GLY A 121 1.80 -12.73 -12.41
CA GLY A 121 2.95 -12.86 -13.31
C GLY A 121 3.47 -14.29 -13.35
N GLY A 122 3.65 -14.93 -12.19
CA GLY A 122 4.06 -16.34 -12.10
C GLY A 122 3.05 -17.29 -12.75
N SER A 123 1.75 -17.07 -12.54
CA SER A 123 0.69 -17.85 -13.18
C SER A 123 0.71 -17.70 -14.70
N ALA A 124 0.86 -16.48 -15.23
CA ALA A 124 0.96 -16.23 -16.66
C ALA A 124 2.16 -16.97 -17.28
N LEU A 125 3.31 -16.95 -16.61
CA LEU A 125 4.53 -17.65 -17.01
C LEU A 125 4.33 -19.18 -16.98
N GLY A 126 3.70 -19.71 -15.93
CA GLY A 126 3.40 -21.13 -15.77
C GLY A 126 2.43 -21.67 -16.83
N LEU A 127 1.46 -20.85 -17.26
CA LEU A 127 0.49 -21.21 -18.31
C LEU A 127 1.06 -21.04 -19.73
N ALA A 128 2.03 -20.15 -19.92
CA ALA A 128 2.69 -19.93 -21.20
C ALA A 128 3.54 -21.12 -21.66
N VAL A 129 4.18 -21.84 -20.73
CA VAL A 129 5.09 -22.96 -21.04
C VAL A 129 4.36 -24.16 -21.68
N PRO A 130 3.24 -24.70 -21.12
CA PRO A 130 2.48 -25.78 -21.76
C PRO A 130 1.89 -25.39 -23.11
N ALA A 131 1.42 -24.14 -23.25
CA ALA A 131 0.88 -23.62 -24.50
C ALA A 131 1.95 -23.57 -25.60
N ALA A 132 3.16 -23.12 -25.26
CA ALA A 132 4.30 -23.08 -26.16
C ALA A 132 4.79 -24.48 -26.62
N LEU A 133 4.62 -25.51 -25.78
CA LEU A 133 4.97 -26.89 -26.11
C LEU A 133 3.92 -27.59 -26.98
N GLY A 134 2.87 -26.88 -27.43
CA GLY A 134 1.79 -27.43 -28.26
C GLY A 134 0.87 -28.41 -27.53
N SER A 135 0.97 -28.46 -26.20
CA SER A 135 0.23 -29.44 -25.38
C SER A 135 -1.19 -28.99 -25.02
N ALA A 136 -1.49 -27.69 -25.10
CA ALA A 136 -2.83 -27.16 -24.85
C ALA A 136 -2.99 -25.69 -25.28
N GLU A 137 -3.47 -25.48 -26.50
CA GLU A 137 -3.79 -24.15 -27.07
C GLU A 137 -4.85 -23.39 -26.23
N GLY A 138 -5.69 -24.10 -25.48
CA GLY A 138 -6.69 -23.52 -24.58
C GLY A 138 -6.13 -22.67 -23.44
N PHE A 139 -4.83 -22.74 -23.14
CA PHE A 139 -4.21 -21.93 -22.08
C PHE A 139 -3.77 -20.53 -22.53
N VAL A 140 -3.73 -20.25 -23.84
CA VAL A 140 -3.29 -18.93 -24.36
C VAL A 140 -4.17 -17.77 -23.86
N PRO A 141 -5.52 -17.86 -23.90
CA PRO A 141 -6.37 -16.80 -23.37
C PRO A 141 -6.18 -16.59 -21.86
N ALA A 142 -5.97 -17.67 -21.10
CA ALA A 142 -5.74 -17.60 -19.66
C ALA A 142 -4.39 -16.96 -19.32
N ALA A 143 -3.33 -17.28 -20.07
CA ALA A 143 -2.01 -16.66 -19.92
C ALA A 143 -2.05 -15.16 -20.24
N LEU A 144 -2.75 -14.76 -21.31
CA LEU A 144 -2.93 -13.36 -21.69
C LEU A 144 -3.74 -12.58 -20.65
N LEU A 145 -4.85 -13.16 -20.16
CA LEU A 145 -5.67 -12.55 -19.12
C LEU A 145 -4.86 -12.37 -17.83
N SER A 146 -4.09 -13.39 -17.43
CA SER A 146 -3.23 -13.34 -16.25
C SER A 146 -2.14 -12.28 -16.37
N ALA A 147 -1.50 -12.16 -17.54
CA ALA A 147 -0.51 -11.12 -17.81
C ALA A 147 -1.14 -9.71 -17.79
N PHE A 148 -2.32 -9.54 -18.36
CA PHE A 148 -3.06 -8.28 -18.31
C PHE A 148 -3.43 -7.90 -16.88
N SER A 149 -3.96 -8.85 -16.09
CA SER A 149 -4.26 -8.65 -14.67
C SER A 149 -3.00 -8.31 -13.87
N CYS A 150 -1.86 -8.95 -14.14
CA CYS A 150 -0.56 -8.62 -13.55
C CYS A 150 -0.18 -7.15 -13.84
N ALA A 151 -0.27 -6.71 -15.09
CA ALA A 151 0.05 -5.35 -15.48
C ALA A 151 -0.86 -4.31 -14.81
N VAL A 152 -2.18 -4.55 -14.79
CA VAL A 152 -3.16 -3.68 -14.12
C VAL A 152 -2.88 -3.61 -12.62
N THR A 153 -2.62 -4.75 -11.98
CA THR A 153 -2.33 -4.83 -10.55
C THR A 153 -1.03 -4.10 -10.21
N GLY A 154 0.02 -4.27 -11.02
CA GLY A 154 1.28 -3.54 -10.90
C GLY A 154 1.12 -2.02 -11.06
N LEU A 155 0.29 -1.58 -12.01
CA LEU A 155 0.00 -0.15 -12.18
C LEU A 155 -0.77 0.42 -10.97
N CYS A 156 -1.74 -0.33 -10.44
CA CYS A 156 -2.46 0.06 -9.23
C CYS A 156 -1.52 0.11 -8.01
N ALA A 157 -0.61 -0.86 -7.87
CA ALA A 157 0.41 -0.87 -6.82
C ALA A 157 1.32 0.37 -6.91
N THR A 158 1.87 0.67 -8.09
CA THR A 158 2.76 1.84 -8.27
C THR A 158 2.05 3.16 -7.98
N ARG A 159 0.78 3.33 -8.39
CA ARG A 159 -0.02 4.50 -8.02
C ARG A 159 -0.24 4.58 -6.50
N GLY A 160 -0.55 3.46 -5.85
CA GLY A 160 -0.69 3.38 -4.39
C GLY A 160 0.59 3.76 -3.66
N VAL A 161 1.74 3.27 -4.12
CA VAL A 161 3.06 3.63 -3.59
C VAL A 161 3.36 5.12 -3.76
N ARG A 162 3.04 5.70 -4.92
CA ARG A 162 3.20 7.15 -5.14
C ARG A 162 2.34 7.98 -4.21
N ARG A 163 1.09 7.58 -3.95
CA ARG A 163 0.21 8.25 -2.98
C ARG A 163 0.78 8.14 -1.58
N ALA A 164 1.08 6.92 -1.12
CA ALA A 164 1.71 6.69 0.18
C ALA A 164 2.96 7.55 0.39
N ARG A 165 3.83 7.65 -0.63
CA ARG A 165 5.02 8.50 -0.60
C ARG A 165 4.69 9.98 -0.41
N LYS A 166 3.71 10.50 -1.16
CA LYS A 166 3.26 11.90 -1.00
C LYS A 166 2.76 12.14 0.42
N ASP A 167 2.00 11.19 0.97
CA ASP A 167 1.46 11.31 2.33
C ASP A 167 2.56 11.24 3.39
N VAL A 168 3.55 10.34 3.25
CA VAL A 168 4.72 10.31 4.13
C VAL A 168 5.50 11.62 4.06
N THR A 169 5.76 12.14 2.86
CA THR A 169 6.46 13.42 2.69
C THR A 169 5.69 14.56 3.36
N ARG A 170 4.36 14.60 3.20
CA ARG A 170 3.47 15.57 3.86
C ARG A 170 3.58 15.47 5.38
N ILE A 171 3.48 14.26 5.94
CA ILE A 171 3.60 14.02 7.39
C ILE A 171 4.97 14.47 7.91
N LEU A 172 6.06 14.09 7.23
CA LEU A 172 7.41 14.47 7.65
C LEU A 172 7.64 15.99 7.54
N ARG A 173 7.13 16.63 6.49
CA ARG A 173 7.15 18.09 6.36
C ARG A 173 6.41 18.75 7.54
N LEU A 174 5.17 18.33 7.79
CA LEU A 174 4.36 18.87 8.89
C LEU A 174 5.00 18.66 10.26
N ARG A 175 5.68 17.54 10.50
CA ARG A 175 6.45 17.32 11.74
C ARG A 175 7.66 18.24 11.87
N ALA A 176 8.31 18.57 10.76
CA ALA A 176 9.55 19.36 10.75
C ALA A 176 9.30 20.87 10.77
N THR A 177 8.31 21.36 10.02
CA THR A 177 8.07 22.79 9.80
C THR A 177 6.69 23.26 10.21
N GLY A 178 5.76 22.35 10.52
CA GLY A 178 4.40 22.71 10.90
C GLY A 178 4.34 23.34 12.29
N THR A 179 3.47 24.32 12.46
CA THR A 179 3.17 24.93 13.75
C THR A 179 2.38 23.93 14.59
N ALA A 180 2.88 23.60 15.77
CA ALA A 180 2.25 22.65 16.68
C ALA A 180 1.27 23.37 17.62
N HIS A 181 0.04 22.87 17.66
CA HIS A 181 -1.04 23.32 18.53
C HIS A 181 -1.45 22.21 19.47
N THR A 182 -1.70 22.56 20.74
CA THR A 182 -2.28 21.63 21.70
C THR A 182 -3.78 21.48 21.42
N GLY A 183 -4.21 20.24 21.26
CA GLY A 183 -5.60 19.89 21.06
C GLY A 183 -6.04 18.73 21.95
N ALA A 184 -7.33 18.43 21.88
CA ALA A 184 -7.94 17.28 22.54
C ALA A 184 -9.05 16.69 21.69
N ILE A 185 -9.25 15.38 21.82
CA ILE A 185 -10.38 14.68 21.20
C ILE A 185 -11.68 15.17 21.85
N ALA A 186 -12.59 15.73 21.08
CA ALA A 186 -13.79 16.37 21.64
C ALA A 186 -14.94 15.39 21.86
N ALA A 187 -15.03 14.33 21.04
CA ALA A 187 -16.09 13.33 21.15
C ALA A 187 -15.65 11.96 20.63
N LEU A 188 -16.39 10.93 21.03
CA LEU A 188 -16.26 9.59 20.49
C LEU A 188 -16.82 9.52 19.05
N PRO A 189 -16.33 8.59 18.22
CA PRO A 189 -16.87 8.36 16.89
C PRO A 189 -18.28 7.80 16.95
N ASP A 190 -19.10 8.05 15.92
CA ASP A 190 -20.44 7.45 15.84
C ASP A 190 -20.33 5.91 15.69
N PRO A 191 -20.90 5.12 16.63
CA PRO A 191 -20.90 3.67 16.53
C PRO A 191 -21.56 3.15 15.25
N LYS A 192 -22.55 3.85 14.70
CA LYS A 192 -23.25 3.43 13.47
C LYS A 192 -22.39 3.59 12.21
N ALA A 193 -21.44 4.51 12.23
CA ALA A 193 -20.51 4.78 11.13
C ALA A 193 -19.17 4.03 11.28
N TRP A 194 -19.02 3.25 12.35
CA TRP A 194 -17.80 2.54 12.68
C TRP A 194 -17.54 1.41 11.69
N SER A 195 -16.51 1.58 10.86
CA SER A 195 -16.09 0.58 9.86
C SER A 195 -14.57 0.66 9.71
N SER A 196 -13.85 -0.18 10.47
CA SER A 196 -12.37 -0.11 10.59
C SER A 196 -11.86 1.28 10.97
N GLY A 197 -12.56 1.96 11.88
CA GLY A 197 -12.31 3.35 12.28
C GLY A 197 -13.57 4.21 12.23
N GLY A 198 -13.45 5.45 12.67
CA GLY A 198 -14.57 6.40 12.76
C GLY A 198 -14.10 7.85 12.78
N ASP A 199 -15.02 8.76 12.45
CA ASP A 199 -14.71 10.18 12.38
C ASP A 199 -14.88 10.80 13.78
N VAL A 200 -13.86 11.52 14.24
CA VAL A 200 -13.81 12.15 15.56
C VAL A 200 -13.51 13.65 15.41
N PRO A 201 -14.26 14.52 16.10
CA PRO A 201 -13.94 15.93 16.16
C PRO A 201 -12.77 16.16 17.12
N ILE A 202 -11.83 16.99 16.71
CA ILE A 202 -10.68 17.43 17.50
C ILE A 202 -10.77 18.92 17.69
N ARG A 203 -10.74 19.36 18.94
CA ARG A 203 -10.67 20.77 19.31
C ARG A 203 -9.23 21.14 19.58
N TYR A 204 -8.77 22.23 19.00
CA TYR A 204 -7.46 22.79 19.27
C TYR A 204 -7.54 24.32 19.29
N ARG A 205 -6.61 24.95 19.99
CA ARG A 205 -6.48 26.40 19.99
C ARG A 205 -5.36 26.78 19.05
N ASP A 206 -5.67 27.59 18.04
CA ASP A 206 -4.66 28.11 17.13
C ASP A 206 -3.75 29.09 17.88
N SER A 207 -2.46 28.79 17.94
CA SER A 207 -1.46 29.61 18.61
C SER A 207 -1.28 31.00 17.99
N SER A 208 -1.61 31.16 16.71
CA SER A 208 -1.43 32.43 15.98
C SER A 208 -2.60 33.40 16.17
N THR A 209 -3.83 32.88 16.14
CA THR A 209 -5.06 33.69 16.25
C THR A 209 -5.69 33.64 17.64
N GLY A 210 -5.32 32.66 18.48
CA GLY A 210 -5.95 32.37 19.76
C GLY A 210 -7.37 31.79 19.63
N ALA A 211 -7.87 31.60 18.42
CA ALA A 211 -9.21 31.10 18.16
C ALA A 211 -9.31 29.61 18.47
N GLU A 212 -10.50 29.19 18.91
CA GLU A 212 -10.80 27.77 19.07
C GLU A 212 -11.28 27.20 17.73
N CYS A 213 -10.58 26.17 17.26
CA CYS A 213 -10.86 25.50 16.00
C CYS A 213 -11.30 24.06 16.27
N THR A 214 -12.22 23.57 15.45
CA THR A 214 -12.62 22.15 15.45
C THR A 214 -12.37 21.56 14.08
N VAL A 215 -11.63 20.45 14.05
CA VAL A 215 -11.38 19.68 12.82
C VAL A 215 -11.89 18.26 12.99
N THR A 216 -12.59 17.74 11.98
CA THR A 216 -13.00 16.34 11.95
C THR A 216 -11.90 15.52 11.30
N VAL A 217 -11.37 14.53 12.01
CA VAL A 217 -10.40 13.58 11.49
C VAL A 217 -10.89 12.16 11.70
N ARG A 218 -10.43 11.23 10.87
CA ARG A 218 -10.76 9.82 11.04
C ARG A 218 -9.73 9.13 11.92
N VAL A 219 -10.16 8.56 13.04
CA VAL A 219 -9.35 7.66 13.85
C VAL A 219 -9.42 6.24 13.29
N ASN A 220 -8.27 5.67 12.97
CA ASN A 220 -8.11 4.29 12.54
C ASN A 220 -7.47 3.51 13.68
N THR A 221 -8.28 2.68 14.34
CA THR A 221 -7.88 1.88 15.50
C THR A 221 -8.86 0.72 15.69
N TRP A 222 -8.53 -0.18 16.60
CA TRP A 222 -9.41 -1.26 17.04
C TRP A 222 -10.48 -0.72 18.01
N ALA A 223 -11.62 -1.40 18.09
CA ALA A 223 -12.72 -1.01 18.97
C ALA A 223 -12.30 -0.85 20.45
N HIS A 224 -11.40 -1.70 20.94
CA HIS A 224 -10.89 -1.68 22.31
C HIS A 224 -9.74 -0.68 22.54
N ARG A 225 -9.36 0.10 21.51
CA ARG A 225 -8.30 1.11 21.55
C ARG A 225 -8.75 2.47 21.04
N ILE A 226 -10.04 2.76 21.18
CA ILE A 226 -10.58 4.09 20.90
C ILE A 226 -10.17 5.01 22.06
N PRO A 227 -9.40 6.09 21.83
CA PRO A 227 -9.07 7.03 22.89
C PRO A 227 -10.32 7.71 23.45
N VAL A 228 -10.32 8.01 24.75
CA VAL A 228 -11.43 8.72 25.40
C VAL A 228 -11.48 10.20 24.99
N PRO A 229 -12.65 10.86 25.01
CA PRO A 229 -12.73 12.32 24.89
C PRO A 229 -11.87 13.01 25.97
N GLY A 230 -11.21 14.10 25.60
CA GLY A 230 -10.24 14.80 26.43
C GLY A 230 -8.80 14.30 26.24
N THR A 231 -8.57 13.17 25.55
CA THR A 231 -7.21 12.69 25.26
C THR A 231 -6.39 13.78 24.54
N PRO A 232 -5.21 14.16 25.06
CA PRO A 232 -4.34 15.15 24.44
C PRO A 232 -3.83 14.70 23.07
N VAL A 233 -3.87 15.63 22.11
CA VAL A 233 -3.33 15.45 20.76
C VAL A 233 -2.52 16.67 20.36
N ILE A 234 -1.54 16.47 19.48
CA ILE A 234 -0.79 17.54 18.83
C ILE A 234 -1.36 17.70 17.43
N VAL A 235 -1.90 18.89 17.15
CA VAL A 235 -2.36 19.27 15.82
C VAL A 235 -1.26 20.12 15.17
N ARG A 236 -0.67 19.64 14.08
CA ARG A 236 0.30 20.40 13.29
C ARG A 236 -0.36 20.94 12.03
N THR A 237 -0.20 22.23 11.79
CA THR A 237 -0.70 22.92 10.59
C THR A 237 0.43 23.61 9.85
N ASP A 238 0.30 23.79 8.54
CA ASP A 238 1.19 24.64 7.74
C ASP A 238 0.42 25.73 6.98
N GLU A 239 1.18 26.59 6.28
CA GLU A 239 0.64 27.71 5.49
C GLU A 239 -0.19 27.23 4.28
N ASP A 240 0.03 26.00 3.81
CA ASP A 240 -0.73 25.38 2.72
C ASP A 240 -2.13 24.91 3.19
N GLY A 241 -2.43 25.02 4.49
CA GLY A 241 -3.66 24.52 5.10
C GLY A 241 -3.66 23.00 5.31
N ASP A 242 -2.49 22.35 5.19
CA ASP A 242 -2.36 20.93 5.51
C ASP A 242 -2.36 20.73 7.03
N LEU A 243 -2.91 19.58 7.44
CA LEU A 243 -3.14 19.26 8.85
C LEU A 243 -2.70 17.83 9.15
N LEU A 244 -2.02 17.67 10.28
CA LEU A 244 -1.58 16.40 10.84
C LEU A 244 -2.01 16.36 12.30
N VAL A 245 -2.63 15.27 12.72
CA VAL A 245 -3.00 15.04 14.11
C VAL A 245 -2.28 13.80 14.61
N GLU A 246 -1.60 13.92 15.74
CA GLU A 246 -0.94 12.82 16.42
C GLU A 246 -1.33 12.83 17.89
N LEU A 247 -1.31 11.65 18.52
CA LEU A 247 -1.36 11.59 19.98
C LEU A 247 -0.16 12.31 20.55
N ASP A 248 -0.37 13.02 21.66
CA ASP A 248 0.73 13.62 22.39
C ASP A 248 1.61 12.52 23.02
N PRO A 249 2.90 12.41 22.64
CA PRO A 249 3.77 11.37 23.17
C PRO A 249 4.06 11.54 24.67
N ASP A 250 3.89 12.73 25.22
CA ASP A 250 4.19 13.05 26.62
C ASP A 250 3.04 12.68 27.56
N HIS A 251 1.87 12.31 27.02
CA HIS A 251 0.68 11.96 27.79
C HIS A 251 0.24 10.51 27.53
N PRO A 252 0.04 9.70 28.59
CA PRO A 252 -0.48 8.35 28.42
C PRO A 252 -1.91 8.38 27.87
N VAL A 253 -2.23 7.44 26.99
CA VAL A 253 -3.55 7.36 26.35
C VAL A 253 -4.44 6.42 27.15
N GLU A 254 -5.59 6.93 27.60
CA GLU A 254 -6.66 6.13 28.16
C GLU A 254 -7.64 5.69 27.06
N TYR A 255 -8.00 4.41 27.08
CA TYR A 255 -8.88 3.81 26.08
C TYR A 255 -10.30 3.62 26.62
N PHE A 256 -11.27 3.78 25.74
CA PHE A 256 -12.69 3.64 26.04
C PHE A 256 -13.03 2.20 26.41
N SER A 257 -13.59 2.00 27.60
CA SER A 257 -13.83 0.68 28.18
C SER A 257 -15.08 -0.04 27.65
N ASP A 258 -16.10 0.68 27.15
CA ASP A 258 -17.33 0.09 26.58
C ASP A 258 -17.21 -0.15 25.06
N SER A 259 -16.12 -0.81 24.65
CA SER A 259 -15.79 -1.07 23.23
C SER A 259 -16.81 -1.94 22.50
N ARG A 260 -17.64 -2.70 23.22
CA ARG A 260 -18.63 -3.64 22.68
C ARG A 260 -19.59 -3.00 21.68
N ARG A 261 -19.86 -1.70 21.80
CA ARG A 261 -20.71 -0.95 20.85
C ARG A 261 -20.08 -0.81 19.47
N TYR A 262 -18.76 -0.88 19.39
CA TYR A 262 -17.94 -0.76 18.18
C TYR A 262 -17.46 -2.13 17.66
N GLU A 263 -17.70 -3.20 18.42
CA GLU A 263 -17.41 -4.59 18.01
C GLU A 263 -18.53 -5.19 17.16
N ARG A 264 -19.70 -4.55 17.09
CA ARG A 264 -20.82 -5.06 16.28
C ARG A 264 -20.58 -4.89 14.77
N ASP A 265 -20.33 -6.06 14.17
CA ASP A 265 -20.68 -6.51 12.82
C ASP A 265 -19.71 -6.23 11.65
N THR A 266 -18.52 -6.83 11.72
CA THR A 266 -17.80 -7.30 10.51
C THR A 266 -18.29 -8.69 10.04
N SER A 267 -19.34 -9.24 10.66
CA SER A 267 -19.96 -10.53 10.30
C SER A 267 -21.13 -10.41 9.32
N GLY A 268 -21.31 -9.23 8.70
CA GLY A 268 -22.20 -9.04 7.55
C GLY A 268 -21.85 -10.04 6.45
N GLY A 269 -22.60 -11.14 6.43
CA GLY A 269 -22.35 -12.30 5.59
C GLY A 269 -22.29 -11.95 4.12
N GLY A 270 -21.22 -12.37 3.47
CA GLY A 270 -21.27 -12.72 2.07
C GLY A 270 -22.21 -13.92 1.92
N SER A 271 -23.49 -13.66 1.70
CA SER A 271 -24.32 -14.62 0.98
C SER A 271 -23.84 -14.59 -0.47
N MET A 272 -23.29 -15.73 -0.88
CA MET A 272 -23.10 -16.12 -2.28
C MET A 272 -24.34 -15.87 -3.13
#